data_AF-A0A814Z995-F1
#
_entry.id   AF-A0A814Z995-F1
#
_cell.length_a   1.000
_cell.length_b   1.000
_cell.length_c   1.000
_cell.angle_alpha   90.00
_cell.angle_beta   90.00
_cell.angle_gamma   90.00
#
_symmetry.space_group_name_H-M   'P 1'
#
loop_
_entity.id
_entity.type
_entity.pdbx_description
1 polymer ?
#
loop_
_entity_poly.entity_id
_entity_poly.type
_entity_poly.pdbx_seq_one_letter_code
_entity_poly.pdbx_strand_id
1 'polypeptide(L)'
;MMMFQLKQVFLFIFIVLMIKLTIAVKNFPQILTKTYNQTLNLSSTAILTCHICDLGEHHVTWFKYDSLTSLSYPLAVGKELFTTDKRYSISSYSTSTRDSYWSLEIYQLNLSDEGIYLCQIANRRATISTSIYLHIQIPMILSPSYLYVEPGTNVKLNCSILIDNDDNNKSLLSSINWFFLSNEFNRTKPDDIHVRKKLINNSLNSYLIIHHAQTYHSGIWTCVYKRQRRTAKLIVEKDVLQRQRISALLSNNSKRHYSLINHLFFFVFYSLFIIDYFLYEQ
;
A
#
# COMPACT_ATOMS: atom_id res chain seq x y z
N MET A 1 -7.93 77.79 -16.07
CA MET A 1 -8.18 76.93 -17.25
C MET A 1 -7.09 75.87 -17.46
N MET A 2 -5.80 76.22 -17.42
CA MET A 2 -4.67 75.28 -17.65
C MET A 2 -4.57 74.11 -16.65
N MET A 3 -4.76 74.35 -15.33
CA MET A 3 -4.71 73.26 -14.33
C MET A 3 -5.84 72.23 -14.44
N PHE A 4 -7.00 72.61 -15.00
CA PHE A 4 -8.13 71.70 -15.20
C PHE A 4 -7.84 70.71 -16.33
N GLN A 5 -7.25 71.20 -17.42
CA GLN A 5 -6.81 70.39 -18.56
C GLN A 5 -5.70 69.39 -18.16
N LEU A 6 -4.73 69.82 -17.35
CA LEU A 6 -3.68 68.93 -16.82
C LEU A 6 -4.26 67.78 -15.99
N LYS A 7 -5.20 68.06 -15.05
CA LYS A 7 -5.85 67.02 -14.24
C LYS A 7 -6.61 66.00 -15.10
N GLN A 8 -7.26 66.45 -16.16
CA GLN A 8 -8.03 65.60 -17.07
C GLN A 8 -7.12 64.67 -17.90
N VAL A 9 -5.95 65.17 -18.32
CA VAL A 9 -4.91 64.39 -19.00
C VAL A 9 -4.29 63.33 -18.07
N PHE A 10 -3.96 63.69 -16.82
CA PHE A 10 -3.45 62.73 -15.84
C PHE A 10 -4.48 61.63 -15.52
N LEU A 11 -5.76 62.00 -15.40
CA LEU A 11 -6.84 61.04 -15.18
C LEU A 11 -6.99 60.08 -16.37
N PHE A 12 -6.92 60.58 -17.61
CA PHE A 12 -6.99 59.73 -18.81
C PHE A 12 -5.78 58.79 -18.92
N ILE A 13 -4.57 59.28 -18.67
CA ILE A 13 -3.36 58.45 -18.64
C ILE A 13 -3.48 57.38 -17.56
N PHE A 14 -3.94 57.75 -16.36
CA PHE A 14 -4.17 56.80 -15.27
C PHE A 14 -5.21 55.74 -15.64
N ILE A 15 -6.34 56.12 -16.25
CA ILE A 15 -7.36 55.18 -16.73
C ILE A 15 -6.79 54.24 -17.81
N VAL A 16 -6.05 54.75 -18.79
CA VAL A 16 -5.41 53.91 -19.82
C VAL A 16 -4.37 52.97 -19.22
N LEU A 17 -3.59 53.43 -18.23
CA LEU A 17 -2.61 52.61 -17.54
C LEU A 17 -3.29 51.49 -16.73
N MET A 18 -4.38 51.82 -16.04
CA MET A 18 -5.19 50.87 -15.27
C MET A 18 -5.91 49.87 -16.18
N ILE A 19 -6.41 50.29 -17.35
CA ILE A 19 -6.99 49.38 -18.36
C ILE A 19 -5.93 48.45 -18.94
N LYS A 20 -4.74 48.95 -19.29
CA LYS A 20 -3.63 48.10 -19.73
C LYS A 20 -3.20 47.12 -18.64
N LEU A 21 -3.20 47.54 -17.38
CA LEU A 21 -2.87 46.70 -16.24
C LEU A 21 -3.92 45.59 -16.04
N THR A 22 -5.21 45.91 -16.12
CA THR A 22 -6.30 44.92 -15.97
C THR A 22 -6.33 43.92 -17.13
N ILE A 23 -6.09 44.34 -18.38
CA ILE A 23 -5.99 43.43 -19.53
C ILE A 23 -4.80 42.48 -19.37
N ALA A 24 -3.64 42.99 -18.93
CA ALA A 24 -2.44 42.17 -18.72
C ALA A 24 -2.60 41.14 -17.58
N VAL A 25 -3.42 41.44 -16.56
CA VAL A 25 -3.73 40.50 -15.47
C VAL A 25 -4.81 39.49 -15.88
N LYS A 26 -5.78 39.90 -16.71
CA LYS A 26 -6.88 39.03 -17.20
C LYS A 26 -6.41 37.95 -18.18
N ASN A 27 -5.29 38.16 -18.88
CA ASN A 27 -4.75 37.25 -19.88
C ASN A 27 -3.63 36.33 -19.34
N PHE A 28 -3.48 36.20 -18.01
CA PHE A 28 -2.51 35.27 -17.45
C PHE A 28 -3.09 33.84 -17.46
N PRO A 29 -2.29 32.81 -17.82
CA PRO A 29 -2.75 31.43 -17.86
C PRO A 29 -3.34 30.97 -16.54
N GLN A 30 -4.19 29.95 -16.59
CA GLN A 30 -4.79 29.33 -15.42
C GLN A 30 -4.44 27.85 -15.37
N ILE A 31 -3.87 27.40 -14.26
CA ILE A 31 -3.69 25.98 -14.02
C ILE A 31 -5.01 25.39 -13.53
N LEU A 32 -5.61 24.51 -14.34
CA LEU A 32 -6.86 23.82 -14.04
C LEU A 32 -6.62 22.56 -13.21
N THR A 33 -5.41 21.99 -13.26
CA THR A 33 -5.00 20.87 -12.41
C THR A 33 -4.93 21.30 -10.95
N LYS A 34 -5.75 20.68 -10.10
CA LYS A 34 -5.67 20.82 -8.64
C LYS A 34 -4.54 19.97 -8.07
N THR A 35 -4.12 20.26 -6.84
CA THR A 35 -3.18 19.40 -6.11
C THR A 35 -3.74 17.99 -5.95
N TYR A 36 -2.92 16.96 -6.23
CA TYR A 36 -3.30 15.57 -6.07
C TYR A 36 -2.12 14.67 -5.68
N ASN A 37 -2.46 13.47 -5.21
CA ASN A 37 -1.49 12.42 -4.89
C ASN A 37 -1.61 11.32 -5.94
N GLN A 38 -0.46 10.80 -6.39
CA GLN A 38 -0.38 9.71 -7.34
C GLN A 38 0.49 8.60 -6.74
N THR A 39 -0.06 7.40 -6.64
CA THR A 39 0.68 6.22 -6.16
C THR A 39 0.96 5.32 -7.34
N LEU A 40 2.23 4.99 -7.57
CA LEU A 40 2.68 4.13 -8.67
C LEU A 40 3.65 3.07 -8.19
N ASN A 41 3.74 1.96 -8.91
CA ASN A 41 4.65 0.88 -8.53
C ASN A 41 6.10 1.21 -8.91
N LEU A 42 7.05 0.67 -8.15
CA LEU A 42 8.47 0.67 -8.49
C LEU A 42 8.68 0.17 -9.93
N SER A 43 9.64 0.76 -10.64
CA SER A 43 9.99 0.48 -12.04
C SER A 43 8.90 0.75 -13.08
N SER A 44 7.73 1.27 -12.68
CA SER A 44 6.71 1.76 -13.63
C SER A 44 7.08 3.13 -14.19
N THR A 45 6.23 3.68 -15.06
CA THR A 45 6.41 5.04 -15.62
C THR A 45 5.43 6.00 -14.96
N ALA A 46 5.94 7.11 -14.41
CA ALA A 46 5.08 8.20 -13.95
C ALA A 46 4.78 9.16 -15.10
N ILE A 47 3.53 9.61 -15.18
CA ILE A 47 3.10 10.68 -16.08
C ILE A 47 2.35 11.70 -15.22
N LEU A 48 3.05 12.75 -14.81
CA LEU A 48 2.50 13.82 -13.98
C LEU A 48 1.97 14.91 -14.90
N THR A 49 0.66 15.05 -15.01
CA THR A 49 0.04 15.94 -16.01
C THR A 49 -0.47 17.24 -15.37
N CYS A 50 -0.12 18.35 -15.99
CA CYS A 50 -0.61 19.69 -15.67
C CYS A 50 -1.50 20.19 -16.82
N HIS A 51 -2.75 20.50 -16.51
CA HIS A 51 -3.75 21.02 -17.44
C HIS A 51 -3.87 22.53 -17.25
N ILE A 52 -3.72 23.27 -18.34
CA ILE A 52 -3.62 24.72 -18.35
C ILE A 52 -4.59 25.29 -19.38
N CYS A 53 -5.31 26.34 -18.96
CA CYS A 53 -6.11 27.18 -19.83
C CYS A 53 -5.35 28.47 -20.18
N ASP A 54 -5.44 28.90 -21.43
CA ASP A 54 -4.85 30.11 -21.98
C ASP A 54 -3.32 30.20 -21.81
N LEU A 55 -2.59 29.10 -22.08
CA LEU A 55 -1.13 29.07 -21.96
C LEU A 55 -0.44 30.17 -22.81
N GLY A 56 -0.92 30.38 -24.03
CA GLY A 56 -0.38 31.38 -24.95
C GLY A 56 1.12 31.17 -25.18
N GLU A 57 1.92 32.22 -25.02
CA GLU A 57 3.38 32.18 -25.17
C GLU A 57 4.12 31.87 -23.85
N HIS A 58 3.41 31.52 -22.78
CA HIS A 58 4.04 31.19 -21.50
C HIS A 58 4.59 29.77 -21.52
N HIS A 59 5.60 29.52 -20.69
CA HIS A 59 6.18 28.19 -20.53
C HIS A 59 5.77 27.57 -19.20
N VAL A 60 5.52 26.26 -19.24
CA VAL A 60 5.37 25.44 -18.04
C VAL A 60 6.76 25.04 -17.55
N THR A 61 7.02 25.27 -16.26
CA THR A 61 8.23 24.81 -15.59
C THR A 61 7.87 23.73 -14.58
N TRP A 62 8.54 22.59 -14.68
CA TRP A 62 8.47 21.53 -13.69
C TRP A 62 9.59 21.69 -12.68
N PHE A 63 9.26 21.62 -11.40
CA PHE A 63 10.22 21.57 -10.30
C PHE A 63 10.05 20.30 -9.49
N LYS A 64 11.13 19.85 -8.86
CA LYS A 64 11.08 18.87 -7.76
C LYS A 64 11.43 19.58 -6.46
N TYR A 65 10.59 19.38 -5.45
CA TYR A 65 10.80 19.93 -4.13
C TYR A 65 11.68 18.98 -3.31
N ASP A 66 12.79 19.48 -2.79
CA ASP A 66 13.64 18.77 -1.85
C ASP A 66 13.18 19.08 -0.42
N SER A 67 12.66 18.06 0.26
CA SER A 67 12.21 18.17 1.64
C SER A 67 13.33 18.43 2.65
N LEU A 68 14.58 18.07 2.33
CA LEU A 68 15.72 18.25 3.24
C LEU A 68 16.17 19.71 3.26
N THR A 69 16.36 20.30 2.08
CA THR A 69 16.78 21.71 1.96
C THR A 69 15.60 22.68 1.96
N SER A 70 14.36 22.18 1.83
CA SER A 70 13.15 22.99 1.65
C SER A 70 13.19 23.89 0.40
N LEU A 71 13.98 23.50 -0.60
CA LEU A 71 14.16 24.22 -1.85
C LEU A 71 13.57 23.44 -3.03
N SER A 72 13.13 24.17 -4.06
CA SER A 72 12.68 23.58 -5.32
C SER A 72 13.76 23.79 -6.38
N TYR A 73 14.13 22.73 -7.10
CA TYR A 73 15.04 22.82 -8.23
C TYR A 73 14.32 22.53 -9.55
N PRO A 74 14.67 23.25 -10.64
CA PRO A 74 14.01 23.06 -11.93
C PRO A 74 14.39 21.71 -12.53
N LEU A 75 13.38 20.97 -12.99
CA LEU A 75 13.55 19.75 -13.78
C LEU A 75 13.42 20.03 -15.27
N ALA A 76 12.51 20.92 -15.66
CA ALA A 76 12.24 21.24 -17.05
C ALA A 76 11.63 22.63 -17.21
N VAL A 77 11.92 23.33 -18.32
CA VAL A 77 11.24 24.56 -18.76
C VAL A 77 10.75 24.34 -20.19
N GLY A 78 9.43 24.40 -20.41
CA GLY A 78 8.86 23.97 -21.67
C GLY A 78 9.23 22.52 -21.95
N LYS A 79 9.91 22.27 -23.08
CA LYS A 79 10.39 20.93 -23.48
C LYS A 79 11.86 20.68 -23.13
N GLU A 80 12.56 21.67 -22.59
CA GLU A 80 13.97 21.58 -22.24
C GLU A 80 14.14 21.01 -20.83
N LEU A 81 15.01 20.01 -20.67
CA LEU A 81 15.30 19.35 -19.40
C LEU A 81 16.56 19.94 -18.75
N PHE A 82 16.50 20.18 -17.45
CA PHE A 82 17.61 20.68 -16.62
C PHE A 82 18.21 19.59 -15.72
N THR A 83 17.59 18.40 -15.70
CA THR A 83 18.12 17.22 -15.01
C THR A 83 19.09 16.44 -15.91
N THR A 84 20.12 15.84 -15.32
CA THR A 84 21.03 14.92 -16.01
C THR A 84 20.47 13.50 -16.12
N ASP A 85 19.37 13.21 -15.41
CA ASP A 85 18.71 11.92 -15.43
C ASP A 85 17.91 11.72 -16.73
N LYS A 86 18.38 10.79 -17.58
CA LYS A 86 17.81 10.48 -18.89
C LYS A 86 16.44 9.82 -18.85
N ARG A 87 15.97 9.40 -17.67
CA ARG A 87 14.63 8.82 -17.48
C ARG A 87 13.53 9.87 -17.54
N TYR A 88 13.89 11.14 -17.35
CA TYR A 88 12.94 12.25 -17.39
C TYR A 88 12.68 12.66 -18.84
N SER A 89 11.41 12.92 -19.16
CA SER A 89 10.96 13.39 -20.46
C SER A 89 9.79 14.36 -20.30
N ILE A 90 9.54 15.15 -21.33
CA ILE A 90 8.38 16.05 -21.41
C ILE A 90 7.53 15.66 -22.59
N SER A 91 6.24 15.45 -22.34
CA SER A 91 5.22 15.36 -23.38
C SER A 91 4.20 16.48 -23.21
N SER A 92 3.67 16.95 -24.33
CA SER A 92 2.71 18.05 -24.34
C SER A 92 1.77 17.94 -25.52
N TYR A 93 0.49 18.21 -25.30
CA TYR A 93 -0.49 18.32 -26.37
C TYR A 93 -1.52 19.39 -26.04
N SER A 94 -2.19 19.91 -27.07
CA SER A 94 -3.27 20.88 -26.92
C SER A 94 -4.51 20.33 -27.61
N THR A 95 -5.66 20.43 -26.94
CA THR A 95 -6.96 20.00 -27.49
C THR A 95 -7.71 21.16 -28.14
N SER A 96 -7.38 22.39 -27.77
CA SER A 96 -7.92 23.62 -28.35
C SER A 96 -6.83 24.71 -28.34
N THR A 97 -7.14 25.89 -28.85
CA THR A 97 -6.24 27.06 -28.74
C THR A 97 -6.06 27.53 -27.29
N ARG A 98 -6.96 27.12 -26.38
CA ARG A 98 -6.97 27.53 -24.97
C ARG A 98 -6.49 26.41 -24.05
N ASP A 99 -6.77 25.16 -24.36
CA ASP A 99 -6.52 24.02 -23.47
C ASP A 99 -5.23 23.30 -23.84
N SER A 100 -4.30 23.26 -22.89
CA SER A 100 -2.98 22.64 -23.05
C SER A 100 -2.69 21.69 -21.89
N TYR A 101 -2.11 20.54 -22.20
CA TYR A 101 -1.69 19.52 -21.26
C TYR A 101 -0.18 19.38 -21.34
N TRP A 102 0.50 19.58 -20.22
CA TRP A 102 1.95 19.48 -20.10
C TRP A 102 2.30 18.42 -19.07
N SER A 103 2.98 17.37 -19.50
CA SER A 103 3.23 16.18 -18.70
C SER A 103 4.73 15.97 -18.49
N LEU A 104 5.11 15.78 -17.23
CA LEU A 104 6.42 15.28 -16.85
C LEU A 104 6.36 13.75 -16.81
N GLU A 105 7.16 13.11 -17.63
CA GLU A 105 7.28 11.66 -17.69
C GLU A 105 8.57 11.21 -17.02
N ILE A 106 8.48 10.18 -16.16
CA ILE A 106 9.63 9.59 -15.48
C ILE A 106 9.58 8.08 -15.72
N TYR A 107 10.45 7.59 -16.60
CA TYR A 107 10.55 6.17 -16.90
C TYR A 107 11.31 5.42 -15.80
N GLN A 108 10.97 4.15 -15.59
CA GLN A 108 11.67 3.26 -14.63
C GLN A 108 11.81 3.91 -13.24
N LEU A 109 10.68 4.16 -12.58
CA LEU A 109 10.65 4.80 -11.27
C LEU A 109 11.53 4.09 -10.24
N ASN A 110 12.33 4.87 -9.52
CA ASN A 110 13.13 4.41 -8.38
C ASN A 110 12.67 5.10 -7.09
N LEU A 111 13.14 4.65 -5.93
CA LEU A 111 12.67 5.19 -4.63
C LEU A 111 13.02 6.67 -4.41
N SER A 112 14.06 7.18 -5.05
CA SER A 112 14.47 8.58 -4.96
C SER A 112 13.55 9.53 -5.75
N ASP A 113 12.72 8.98 -6.65
CA ASP A 113 11.72 9.75 -7.40
C ASP A 113 10.48 10.10 -6.55
N GLU A 114 10.26 9.43 -5.42
CA GLU A 114 9.15 9.78 -4.51
C GLU A 114 9.34 11.21 -3.97
N GLY A 115 8.29 12.01 -4.03
CA GLY A 115 8.36 13.40 -3.60
C GLY A 115 7.28 14.30 -4.17
N ILE A 116 7.45 15.60 -3.95
CA ILE A 116 6.54 16.63 -4.44
C ILE A 116 7.11 17.23 -5.72
N TYR A 117 6.29 17.26 -6.76
CA TYR A 117 6.57 17.89 -8.05
C TYR A 117 5.67 19.11 -8.21
N LEU A 118 6.20 20.21 -8.70
CA LEU A 118 5.47 21.45 -8.91
C LEU A 118 5.38 21.73 -10.40
N CYS A 119 4.17 21.92 -10.91
CA CYS A 119 3.95 22.55 -12.21
C CYS A 119 3.73 24.04 -11.96
N GLN A 120 4.59 24.88 -12.53
CA GLN A 120 4.56 26.32 -12.32
C GLN A 120 4.55 27.06 -13.66
N ILE A 121 3.81 28.17 -13.70
CA ILE A 121 3.92 29.17 -14.75
C ILE A 121 4.21 30.50 -14.08
N ALA A 122 5.27 31.17 -14.55
CA ALA A 122 5.73 32.42 -13.99
C ALA A 122 6.03 33.42 -15.10
N ASN A 123 5.78 34.70 -14.83
CA ASN A 123 6.30 35.82 -15.59
C ASN A 123 6.83 36.89 -14.61
N ARG A 124 7.22 38.06 -15.13
CA ARG A 124 7.75 39.16 -14.29
C ARG A 124 6.78 39.70 -13.23
N ARG A 125 5.48 39.40 -13.34
CA ARG A 125 4.42 40.02 -12.50
C ARG A 125 3.64 39.00 -11.66
N ALA A 126 3.55 37.75 -12.09
CA ALA A 126 2.72 36.74 -11.47
C ALA A 126 3.35 35.34 -11.58
N THR A 127 3.09 34.53 -10.56
CA THR A 127 3.47 33.12 -10.50
C THR A 127 2.28 32.31 -10.00
N ILE A 128 1.92 31.26 -10.73
CA ILE A 128 0.94 30.27 -10.30
C ILE A 128 1.59 28.89 -10.30
N SER A 129 1.20 28.03 -9.36
CA SER A 129 1.72 26.67 -9.29
C SER A 129 0.70 25.71 -8.69
N THR A 130 0.82 24.44 -9.06
CA THR A 130 0.10 23.32 -8.45
C THR A 130 1.10 22.24 -8.07
N SER A 131 0.78 21.48 -7.03
CA SER A 131 1.66 20.45 -6.47
C SER A 131 1.10 19.05 -6.71
N ILE A 132 1.99 18.11 -7.01
CA ILE A 132 1.65 16.71 -7.23
C ILE A 132 2.59 15.87 -6.36
N TYR A 133 2.03 15.10 -5.44
CA TYR A 133 2.81 14.18 -4.62
C TYR A 133 2.84 12.80 -5.25
N LEU A 134 4.03 12.36 -5.67
CA LEU A 134 4.26 11.02 -6.22
C LEU A 134 4.72 10.10 -5.08
N HIS A 135 3.92 9.07 -4.77
CA HIS A 135 4.27 8.00 -3.84
C HIS A 135 4.63 6.72 -4.60
N ILE A 136 5.69 6.04 -4.17
CA ILE A 136 6.17 4.82 -4.85
C ILE A 136 5.84 3.59 -4.01
N GLN A 137 4.97 2.76 -4.56
CA GLN A 137 4.60 1.48 -4.02
C GLN A 137 5.64 0.41 -4.40
N ILE A 138 6.03 -0.40 -3.43
CA ILE A 138 7.07 -1.40 -3.58
C ILE A 138 6.40 -2.78 -3.54
N PRO A 139 6.81 -3.73 -4.39
CA PRO A 139 6.35 -5.10 -4.27
C PRO A 139 6.75 -5.67 -2.90
N MET A 140 5.74 -5.92 -2.07
CA MET A 140 5.88 -6.49 -0.73
C MET A 140 5.04 -7.76 -0.63
N ILE A 141 5.71 -8.88 -0.36
CA ILE A 141 5.12 -10.21 -0.25
C ILE A 141 5.34 -10.73 1.16
N LEU A 142 4.29 -11.25 1.78
CA LEU A 142 4.37 -11.96 3.06
C LEU A 142 3.92 -13.39 2.85
N SER A 143 4.81 -14.34 3.13
CA SER A 143 4.61 -15.76 2.89
C SER A 143 5.01 -16.61 4.11
N PRO A 144 4.19 -17.60 4.51
CA PRO A 144 2.82 -17.83 4.06
C PRO A 144 1.86 -16.72 4.55
N SER A 145 0.78 -16.46 3.80
CA SER A 145 -0.28 -15.51 4.21
C SER A 145 -1.28 -16.13 5.20
N TYR A 146 -1.35 -17.46 5.24
CA TYR A 146 -2.14 -18.23 6.20
C TYR A 146 -1.35 -19.48 6.58
N LEU A 147 -1.26 -19.77 7.87
CA LEU A 147 -0.53 -20.91 8.40
C LEU A 147 -1.28 -21.51 9.59
N TYR A 148 -1.53 -22.82 9.53
CA TYR A 148 -2.08 -23.61 10.62
C TYR A 148 -1.05 -24.65 11.05
N VAL A 149 -0.75 -24.71 12.34
CA VAL A 149 0.26 -25.62 12.89
C VAL A 149 -0.14 -26.15 14.27
N GLU A 150 0.42 -27.29 14.64
CA GLU A 150 0.29 -27.83 15.99
C GLU A 150 1.23 -27.11 16.98
N PRO A 151 0.92 -27.13 18.29
CA PRO A 151 1.82 -26.62 19.31
C PRO A 151 3.17 -27.35 19.32
N GLY A 152 4.26 -26.62 19.55
CA GLY A 152 5.63 -27.13 19.54
C GLY A 152 6.31 -27.10 18.16
N THR A 153 5.58 -26.76 17.09
CA THR A 153 6.16 -26.64 15.75
C THR A 153 7.01 -25.37 15.60
N ASN A 154 8.04 -25.43 14.75
CA ASN A 154 8.83 -24.26 14.40
C ASN A 154 8.15 -23.49 13.26
N VAL A 155 7.81 -22.22 13.51
CA VAL A 155 7.14 -21.35 12.54
C VAL A 155 8.14 -20.35 11.96
N LYS A 156 8.06 -20.14 10.64
CA LYS A 156 8.84 -19.13 9.93
C LYS A 156 7.95 -18.38 8.94
N LEU A 157 7.75 -17.09 9.18
CA LEU A 157 7.13 -16.17 8.22
C LEU A 157 8.22 -15.37 7.51
N ASN A 158 8.08 -15.20 6.19
CA ASN A 158 9.01 -14.44 5.37
C ASN A 158 8.29 -13.23 4.75
N CYS A 159 8.79 -12.04 5.06
CA CYS A 159 8.39 -10.80 4.43
C CYS A 159 9.49 -10.34 3.46
N SER A 160 9.19 -10.38 2.17
CA SER A 160 10.10 -10.04 1.07
C SER A 160 9.67 -8.75 0.41
N ILE A 161 10.57 -7.78 0.34
CA ILE A 161 10.36 -6.46 -0.29
C ILE A 161 11.39 -6.30 -1.40
N LEU A 162 10.95 -6.16 -2.64
CA LEU A 162 11.84 -5.94 -3.79
C LEU A 162 12.29 -4.48 -3.83
N ILE A 163 13.58 -4.21 -3.73
CA ILE A 163 14.14 -2.86 -3.73
C ILE A 163 15.00 -2.69 -4.99
N ASP A 164 14.92 -1.53 -5.63
CA ASP A 164 15.85 -1.14 -6.68
C ASP A 164 17.27 -0.96 -6.11
N ASN A 165 18.30 -1.18 -6.93
CA ASN A 165 19.71 -1.02 -6.53
C ASN A 165 19.98 0.43 -6.14
N ASP A 166 19.80 0.78 -4.87
CA ASP A 166 20.18 2.07 -4.33
C ASP A 166 21.15 1.84 -3.15
N ASP A 167 22.34 2.45 -3.26
CA ASP A 167 23.59 2.06 -2.58
C ASP A 167 23.57 2.18 -1.04
N ASN A 168 22.46 2.63 -0.44
CA ASN A 168 22.30 2.80 1.00
C ASN A 168 21.67 1.57 1.68
N ASN A 169 22.33 0.42 1.53
CA ASN A 169 21.81 -0.89 1.94
C ASN A 169 21.56 -1.07 3.46
N LYS A 170 22.18 -0.26 4.33
CA LYS A 170 22.11 -0.45 5.79
C LYS A 170 20.93 0.26 6.48
N SER A 171 20.52 1.45 5.99
CA SER A 171 19.38 2.19 6.55
C SER A 171 18.03 1.58 6.13
N LEU A 172 17.99 0.90 4.99
CA LEU A 172 16.78 0.25 4.48
C LEU A 172 16.37 -0.97 5.35
N LEU A 173 17.34 -1.68 5.93
CA LEU A 173 17.11 -2.83 6.82
C LEU A 173 16.37 -2.46 8.12
N SER A 174 16.65 -1.30 8.71
CA SER A 174 15.97 -0.86 9.96
C SER A 174 14.50 -0.52 9.74
N SER A 175 14.07 -0.30 8.48
CA SER A 175 12.73 0.18 8.14
C SER A 175 11.63 -0.91 8.13
N ILE A 176 11.99 -2.20 8.17
CA ILE A 176 11.00 -3.29 8.31
C ILE A 176 10.67 -3.52 9.78
N ASN A 177 9.40 -3.43 10.14
CA ASN A 177 8.89 -3.71 11.48
C ASN A 177 7.84 -4.80 11.45
N TRP A 178 7.79 -5.60 12.51
CA TRP A 178 6.75 -6.61 12.71
C TRP A 178 5.84 -6.19 13.84
N PHE A 179 4.53 -6.30 13.60
CA PHE A 179 3.49 -6.06 14.57
C PHE A 179 2.66 -7.32 14.74
N PHE A 180 2.26 -7.58 15.97
CA PHE A 180 1.36 -8.66 16.30
C PHE A 180 0.02 -8.06 16.71
N LEU A 181 -1.04 -8.47 16.00
CA LEU A 181 -2.41 -8.12 16.33
C LEU A 181 -3.12 -9.41 16.74
N SER A 182 -3.33 -9.59 18.04
CA SER A 182 -4.19 -10.64 18.61
C SER A 182 -5.62 -10.11 18.71
N ASN A 183 -6.61 -10.93 18.33
CA ASN A 183 -8.02 -10.63 18.57
C ASN A 183 -8.42 -10.84 20.05
N GLU A 184 -7.57 -11.48 20.85
CA GLU A 184 -7.84 -11.74 22.27
C GLU A 184 -6.84 -10.96 23.13
N PHE A 185 -7.37 -9.90 23.78
CA PHE A 185 -6.86 -9.18 24.95
C PHE A 185 -5.37 -8.82 24.99
N ASN A 186 -5.03 -7.55 24.68
CA ASN A 186 -3.82 -6.83 25.13
C ASN A 186 -2.53 -7.66 25.31
N ARG A 187 -2.24 -8.57 24.37
CA ARG A 187 -1.00 -9.35 24.40
C ARG A 187 0.10 -8.49 23.76
N THR A 188 1.03 -8.05 24.60
CA THR A 188 2.31 -7.50 24.15
C THR A 188 3.06 -8.55 23.33
N LYS A 189 3.93 -8.09 22.44
CA LYS A 189 4.77 -8.93 21.58
C LYS A 189 5.45 -10.03 22.42
N PRO A 190 5.24 -11.32 22.12
CA PRO A 190 5.92 -12.40 22.82
C PRO A 190 7.46 -12.27 22.72
N ASP A 191 8.17 -12.46 23.84
CA ASP A 191 9.63 -12.29 23.92
C ASP A 191 10.41 -13.39 23.18
N ASP A 192 9.78 -14.53 22.90
CA ASP A 192 10.31 -15.72 22.23
C ASP A 192 10.35 -15.60 20.68
N ILE A 193 10.19 -14.39 20.15
CA ILE A 193 10.17 -14.13 18.70
C ILE A 193 11.52 -13.62 18.23
N HIS A 194 12.12 -14.38 17.31
CA HIS A 194 13.36 -13.98 16.67
C HIS A 194 13.09 -13.40 15.28
N VAL A 195 13.47 -12.14 15.08
CA VAL A 195 13.42 -11.49 13.76
C VAL A 195 14.81 -11.42 13.16
N ARG A 196 14.99 -12.01 11.98
CA ARG A 196 16.24 -11.95 11.20
C ARG A 196 16.01 -11.24 9.88
N LYS A 197 16.83 -10.26 9.55
CA LYS A 197 16.75 -9.53 8.29
C LYS A 197 17.98 -9.83 7.43
N LYS A 198 17.78 -9.99 6.12
CA LYS A 198 18.86 -10.24 5.16
C LYS A 198 18.52 -9.61 3.81
N LEU A 199 19.51 -8.97 3.19
CA LEU A 199 19.41 -8.55 1.79
C LEU A 199 19.87 -9.71 0.90
N ILE A 200 19.01 -10.15 -0.02
CA ILE A 200 19.29 -11.25 -0.96
C ILE A 200 18.81 -10.81 -2.33
N ASN A 201 19.70 -10.70 -3.33
CA ASN A 201 19.38 -10.39 -4.72
C ASN A 201 18.35 -9.25 -4.84
N ASN A 202 18.68 -8.06 -4.33
CA ASN A 202 17.77 -6.89 -4.36
C ASN A 202 16.45 -7.05 -3.59
N SER A 203 16.26 -8.14 -2.85
CA SER A 203 15.12 -8.34 -1.98
C SER A 203 15.54 -8.19 -0.52
N LEU A 204 14.91 -7.24 0.16
CA LEU A 204 14.99 -7.10 1.60
C LEU A 204 14.06 -8.12 2.24
N ASN A 205 14.65 -9.17 2.81
CA ASN A 205 13.91 -10.26 3.43
C ASN A 205 13.97 -10.14 4.95
N SER A 206 12.81 -10.22 5.59
CA SER A 206 12.65 -10.24 7.03
C SER A 206 11.94 -11.52 7.43
N TYR A 207 12.62 -12.34 8.21
CA TYR A 207 12.15 -13.62 8.71
C TYR A 207 11.72 -13.47 10.15
N LEU A 208 10.44 -13.74 10.42
CA LEU A 208 9.93 -13.90 11.78
C LEU A 208 9.94 -15.39 12.11
N ILE A 209 10.67 -15.75 13.17
CA ILE A 209 10.92 -17.13 13.57
C ILE A 209 10.40 -17.32 14.99
N ILE A 210 9.56 -18.33 15.17
CA ILE A 210 9.03 -18.77 16.46
C ILE A 210 9.48 -20.22 16.64
N HIS A 211 10.25 -20.47 17.71
CA HIS A 211 10.62 -21.82 18.10
C HIS A 211 9.57 -22.37 19.06
N HIS A 212 9.17 -23.63 18.88
CA HIS A 212 8.17 -24.29 19.74
C HIS A 212 6.87 -23.49 19.90
N ALA A 213 6.19 -23.21 18.79
CA ALA A 213 5.01 -22.37 18.73
C ALA A 213 3.91 -22.82 19.72
N GLN A 214 3.35 -21.87 20.44
CA GLN A 214 2.27 -22.05 21.42
C GLN A 214 0.95 -21.43 20.94
N THR A 215 -0.17 -21.82 21.55
CA THR A 215 -1.51 -21.32 21.21
C THR A 215 -1.62 -19.79 21.27
N TYR A 216 -0.88 -19.13 22.19
CA TYR A 216 -0.85 -17.68 22.34
C TYR A 216 -0.14 -16.93 21.19
N HIS A 217 0.59 -17.63 20.31
CA HIS A 217 1.15 -17.05 19.09
C HIS A 217 0.12 -16.93 17.95
N SER A 218 -1.08 -17.50 18.14
CA SER A 218 -2.17 -17.39 17.17
C SER A 218 -2.62 -15.94 17.06
N GLY A 219 -2.74 -15.45 15.83
CA GLY A 219 -3.13 -14.08 15.57
C GLY A 219 -2.71 -13.61 14.18
N ILE A 220 -2.79 -12.29 13.99
CA ILE A 220 -2.44 -11.62 12.74
C ILE A 220 -1.06 -11.00 12.88
N TRP A 221 -0.10 -11.57 12.14
CA TRP A 221 1.25 -11.07 12.03
C TRP A 221 1.33 -10.07 10.89
N THR A 222 1.69 -8.83 11.21
CA THR A 222 1.76 -7.75 10.23
C THR A 222 3.21 -7.36 10.01
N CYS A 223 3.70 -7.56 8.79
CA CYS A 223 4.95 -6.95 8.35
C CYS A 223 4.64 -5.53 7.85
N VAL A 224 5.43 -4.56 8.29
CA VAL A 224 5.26 -3.15 7.94
C VAL A 224 6.58 -2.64 7.38
N TYR A 225 6.51 -1.98 6.23
CA TYR A 225 7.64 -1.28 5.63
C TYR A 225 7.19 0.10 5.18
N LYS A 226 7.77 1.15 5.77
CA LYS A 226 7.30 2.53 5.59
C LYS A 226 5.78 2.62 5.80
N ARG A 227 5.01 3.03 4.78
CA ARG A 227 3.53 3.13 4.83
C ARG A 227 2.80 1.84 4.43
N GLN A 228 3.51 0.82 3.93
CA GLN A 228 2.92 -0.43 3.46
C GLN A 228 2.81 -1.47 4.57
N ARG A 229 1.74 -2.26 4.54
CA ARG A 229 1.48 -3.32 5.51
C ARG A 229 1.02 -4.60 4.78
N ARG A 230 1.54 -5.74 5.19
CA ARG A 230 1.07 -7.07 4.78
C ARG A 230 0.82 -7.91 6.01
N THR A 231 -0.27 -8.68 5.99
CA THR A 231 -0.72 -9.49 7.12
C THR A 231 -0.67 -10.98 6.78
N ALA A 232 -0.31 -11.79 7.76
CA ALA A 232 -0.40 -13.25 7.73
C ALA A 232 -1.16 -13.74 8.96
N LYS A 233 -2.07 -14.70 8.77
CA LYS A 233 -2.81 -15.32 9.86
C LYS A 233 -2.11 -16.61 10.29
N LEU A 234 -1.70 -16.65 11.56
CA LEU A 234 -1.15 -17.86 12.19
C LEU A 234 -2.19 -18.43 13.15
N ILE A 235 -2.45 -19.73 13.05
CA ILE A 235 -3.27 -20.48 14.00
C ILE A 235 -2.43 -21.62 14.55
N VAL A 236 -2.24 -21.63 15.86
CA VAL A 236 -1.56 -22.69 16.60
C VAL A 236 -2.61 -23.36 17.48
N GLU A 237 -3.05 -24.55 17.08
CA GLU A 237 -4.07 -25.30 17.82
C GLU A 237 -3.74 -26.79 17.81
N LYS A 238 -4.07 -27.47 18.92
CA LYS A 238 -4.01 -28.94 18.97
C LYS A 238 -5.02 -29.50 17.98
N ASP A 239 -4.56 -30.45 17.15
CA ASP A 239 -5.31 -30.99 16.03
C ASP A 239 -6.78 -31.29 16.34
N VAL A 240 -7.68 -30.60 15.65
CA VAL A 240 -9.13 -30.81 15.75
C VAL A 240 -9.52 -32.12 15.03
N LEU A 241 -8.77 -32.51 13.98
CA LEU A 241 -9.03 -33.74 13.22
C LEU A 241 -8.79 -34.99 14.06
N GLN A 242 -7.77 -35.00 14.93
CA GLN A 242 -7.58 -36.07 15.90
C GLN A 242 -8.74 -36.18 16.89
N ARG A 243 -9.24 -35.06 17.42
CA ARG A 243 -10.42 -35.06 18.32
C ARG A 243 -11.67 -35.59 17.64
N GLN A 244 -11.93 -35.22 16.39
CA GLN A 244 -13.06 -35.72 15.60
C GLN A 244 -12.91 -37.21 15.26
N ARG A 245 -11.70 -37.68 14.93
CA ARG A 245 -11.42 -39.11 14.70
C ARG A 245 -11.59 -39.94 15.97
N ILE A 246 -11.10 -39.46 17.11
CA ILE A 246 -11.23 -40.15 18.39
C ILE A 246 -12.69 -40.17 18.86
N SER A 247 -13.43 -39.07 18.74
CA SER A 247 -14.86 -39.06 19.09
C SER A 247 -15.69 -39.97 18.18
N ALA A 248 -15.39 -40.02 16.88
CA ALA A 248 -16.01 -40.95 15.94
C ALA A 248 -15.71 -42.42 16.30
N LEU A 249 -14.44 -42.75 16.60
CA LEU A 249 -14.02 -44.10 17.03
C LEU A 249 -14.69 -44.53 18.34
N LEU A 250 -14.76 -43.63 19.33
CA LEU A 250 -15.44 -43.89 20.60
C LEU A 250 -16.96 -44.09 20.40
N SER A 251 -17.60 -43.30 19.52
CA SER A 251 -19.02 -43.49 19.20
C SER A 251 -19.30 -44.85 18.54
N ASN A 252 -18.37 -45.35 17.72
CA ASN A 252 -18.54 -46.59 16.99
C ASN A 252 -18.39 -47.81 17.90
N ASN A 253 -17.43 -47.78 18.83
CA ASN A 253 -17.27 -48.83 19.85
C ASN A 253 -18.47 -48.90 20.81
N SER A 254 -19.03 -47.76 21.20
CA SER A 254 -20.26 -47.71 22.01
C SER A 254 -21.43 -48.40 21.28
N LYS A 255 -21.70 -48.03 20.01
CA LYS A 255 -22.77 -48.65 19.20
C LYS A 255 -22.57 -50.16 19.02
N ARG A 256 -21.33 -50.62 18.84
CA ARG A 256 -21.00 -52.05 18.72
C ARG A 256 -21.26 -52.81 20.02
N HIS A 257 -20.95 -52.21 21.16
CA HIS A 257 -21.26 -52.78 22.48
C HIS A 257 -22.77 -52.89 22.73
N TYR A 258 -23.55 -51.85 22.43
CA TYR A 258 -25.01 -51.88 22.55
C TYR A 258 -25.64 -52.93 21.62
N SER A 259 -25.12 -53.10 20.40
CA SER A 259 -25.58 -54.12 19.45
C SER A 259 -25.32 -55.55 19.95
N LEU A 260 -24.16 -55.81 20.54
CA LEU A 260 -23.82 -57.12 21.10
C LEU A 260 -24.65 -57.44 22.34
N ILE A 261 -24.87 -56.47 23.22
CA ILE A 261 -25.72 -56.62 24.42
C ILE A 261 -27.17 -56.90 24.02
N ASN A 262 -27.70 -56.20 23.02
CA ASN A 262 -29.07 -56.45 22.53
C ASN A 262 -29.22 -57.81 21.87
N HIS A 263 -28.22 -58.28 21.10
CA HIS A 263 -28.25 -59.63 20.54
C HIS A 263 -28.18 -60.71 21.61
N LEU A 264 -27.34 -60.53 22.64
CA LEU A 264 -27.27 -61.44 23.80
C LEU A 264 -28.60 -61.45 24.55
N PHE A 265 -29.22 -60.30 24.80
CA PHE A 265 -30.54 -60.22 25.45
C PHE A 265 -31.63 -60.91 24.63
N PHE A 266 -31.67 -60.72 23.31
CA PHE A 266 -32.61 -61.41 22.43
C PHE A 266 -32.40 -62.92 22.44
N PHE A 267 -31.16 -63.40 22.39
CA PHE A 267 -30.86 -64.83 22.45
C PHE A 267 -31.29 -65.44 23.79
N VAL A 268 -31.02 -64.76 24.92
CA VAL A 268 -31.45 -65.23 26.24
C VAL A 268 -32.98 -65.26 26.34
N PHE A 269 -33.68 -64.22 25.90
CA PHE A 269 -35.15 -64.20 25.90
C PHE A 269 -35.76 -65.28 25.01
N TYR A 270 -35.20 -65.51 23.82
CA TYR A 270 -35.68 -66.54 22.91
C TYR A 270 -35.44 -67.95 23.48
N SER A 271 -34.30 -68.16 24.15
CA SER A 271 -34.01 -69.43 24.82
C SER A 271 -34.95 -69.70 26.01
N LEU A 272 -35.31 -68.67 26.79
CA LEU A 272 -36.29 -68.79 27.88
C LEU A 272 -37.69 -69.11 27.34
N PHE A 273 -38.11 -68.44 26.27
CA PHE A 273 -39.41 -68.72 25.63
C PHE A 273 -39.50 -70.14 25.05
N ILE A 274 -38.42 -70.67 24.49
CA ILE A 274 -38.38 -72.06 23.99
C ILE A 274 -38.45 -73.05 25.15
N ILE A 275 -37.76 -72.78 26.26
CA ILE A 275 -37.81 -73.64 27.45
C ILE A 275 -39.23 -73.65 28.06
N ASP A 276 -39.90 -72.50 28.14
CA ASP A 276 -41.29 -72.41 28.62
C ASP A 276 -42.28 -73.10 27.68
N TYR A 277 -42.06 -73.03 26.36
CA TYR A 277 -42.90 -73.74 25.37
C TYR A 277 -42.76 -75.27 25.51
N PHE A 278 -41.55 -75.78 25.75
CA PHE A 278 -41.33 -77.21 25.96
C PHE A 278 -41.83 -77.72 27.32
N LEU A 279 -41.91 -76.87 28.35
CA LEU A 279 -42.49 -77.23 29.64
C LEU A 279 -44.02 -77.23 29.67
N TYR A 280 -44.68 -76.64 28.67
CA TYR A 280 -46.14 -76.57 28.57
C TYR A 280 -46.76 -77.76 27.79
N GLU A 281 -45.96 -78.57 27.09
CA GLU A 281 -46.42 -79.76 26.33
C GLU A 281 -46.20 -81.12 27.04
N GLN A 282 -45.98 -81.14 28.36
CA GLN A 282 -45.99 -82.37 29.17
C GLN A 282 -47.10 -82.32 30.23
#